data_AF-A0A2P7UKW1-F1
#
_entry.id   AF-A0A2P7UKW1-F1
#
_cell.length_a   1.000
_cell.length_b   1.000
_cell.length_c   1.000
_cell.angle_alpha   90.00
_cell.angle_beta   90.00
_cell.angle_gamma   90.00
#
_symmetry.space_group_name_H-M   'P 1'
#
loop_
_entity.id
_entity.type
_entity.pdbx_description
1 polymer ?
#
loop_
_entity_poly.entity_id
_entity_poly.type
_entity_poly.pdbx_seq_one_letter_code
_entity_poly.pdbx_strand_id
1 'polypeptide(L)'
;MSLHEAFWSASLQEWKQGYIEQDEQFMCLLCGEQVEKGIIYPVEGVLYEASRFMRHHIEAAHGSVFTHLSQLDKRLTGLSDHQVNLLRLFYQGKTDAEVQNEMGIGSASTIRNHRFALKEKERQAKVFLVLMELLHEADKNQSSNDAKSSKQKNSSKEGDIAEYAAIVKRFLPNGLSGRLERFPRKQKHKLILLEEISKKFELDRFYTEREVNEILEGLYDDYVTLRRYLVDVGLMDRQADGSQYWRIAVENEGEEREAQQMDRKQELKQMYKEVEIDAGVYQIKNKQNDKVFIASTNNLRTINGRKFMLQHGSHPNRELQKDWDKYGSDAFDIEVLEKVEKKDHPYFDVKDALEKLQDKWMEKLAPYGDRGYHVQKDPS
;
A
#
# COMPACT_ATOMS: atom_id res chain seq x y z
N MET A 1 36.10 18.91 -3.33
CA MET A 1 35.06 17.85 -3.37
C MET A 1 33.72 18.53 -3.10
N SER A 2 32.69 18.28 -3.91
CA SER A 2 31.36 18.83 -3.63
C SER A 2 30.71 18.13 -2.43
N LEU A 3 29.81 18.80 -1.71
CA LEU A 3 29.05 18.20 -0.60
C LEU A 3 28.32 16.93 -1.04
N HIS A 4 27.72 16.96 -2.24
CA HIS A 4 27.00 15.82 -2.79
C HIS A 4 27.93 14.62 -3.05
N GLU A 5 29.08 14.83 -3.68
CA GLU A 5 30.07 13.74 -3.88
C GLU A 5 30.58 13.20 -2.55
N ALA A 6 30.96 14.09 -1.63
CA ALA A 6 31.44 13.75 -0.29
C ALA A 6 30.42 12.89 0.47
N PHE A 7 29.14 13.29 0.42
CA PHE A 7 28.05 12.57 1.06
C PHE A 7 27.91 11.15 0.52
N TRP A 8 27.90 10.96 -0.81
CA TRP A 8 27.70 9.61 -1.38
C TRP A 8 28.95 8.73 -1.38
N SER A 9 30.14 9.30 -1.31
CA SER A 9 31.39 8.52 -1.21
C SER A 9 31.76 8.16 0.24
N ALA A 10 31.10 8.77 1.23
CA ALA A 10 31.39 8.53 2.63
C ALA A 10 31.04 7.11 3.07
N SER A 11 31.89 6.53 3.91
CA SER A 11 31.66 5.24 4.56
C SER A 11 30.52 5.32 5.57
N LEU A 12 29.99 4.16 5.97
CA LEU A 12 28.95 4.07 7.00
C LEU A 12 29.39 4.73 8.34
N GLN A 13 30.68 4.69 8.69
CA GLN A 13 31.18 5.34 9.91
C GLN A 13 31.21 6.86 9.77
N GLU A 14 31.61 7.36 8.60
CA GLU A 14 31.62 8.80 8.30
C GLU A 14 30.21 9.38 8.27
N TRP A 15 29.24 8.64 7.71
CA TRP A 15 27.82 8.99 7.81
C TRP A 15 27.34 9.08 9.25
N LYS A 16 27.69 8.10 10.10
CA LYS A 16 27.27 8.09 11.50
C LYS A 16 27.87 9.23 12.33
N GLN A 17 29.12 9.62 12.07
CA GLN A 17 29.75 10.76 12.76
C GLN A 17 29.33 12.11 12.16
N GLY A 18 28.85 12.14 10.91
CA GLY A 18 28.31 13.32 10.23
C GLY A 18 29.35 14.22 9.55
N TYR A 19 30.62 13.81 9.49
CA TYR A 19 31.67 14.58 8.82
C TYR A 19 32.72 13.65 8.20
N ILE A 20 33.46 14.15 7.21
CA ILE A 20 34.64 13.49 6.65
C ILE A 20 35.90 14.26 7.04
N GLU A 21 37.00 13.52 7.16
CA GLU A 21 38.33 14.08 7.36
C GLU A 21 39.07 14.14 6.02
N GLN A 22 39.52 15.34 5.65
CA GLN A 22 40.42 15.59 4.52
C GLN A 22 41.80 15.98 5.07
N ASP A 23 42.81 16.12 4.21
CA ASP A 23 44.21 16.33 4.65
C ASP A 23 44.35 17.48 5.66
N GLU A 24 43.83 18.67 5.33
CA GLU A 24 43.96 19.89 6.13
C GLU A 24 42.67 20.34 6.83
N GLN A 25 41.55 19.63 6.65
CA GLN A 25 40.24 20.08 7.14
C GLN A 25 39.26 18.96 7.41
N PHE A 26 38.25 19.25 8.24
CA PHE A 26 37.04 18.45 8.38
C PHE A 26 35.91 19.10 7.58
N MET A 27 35.08 18.28 6.94
CA MET A 27 33.90 18.75 6.20
C MET A 27 32.64 18.11 6.77
N CYS A 28 31.67 18.93 7.16
CA CYS A 28 30.35 18.50 7.59
C CYS A 28 29.60 17.88 6.40
N LEU A 29 29.14 16.64 6.54
CA LEU A 29 28.37 15.95 5.50
C LEU A 29 26.92 16.44 5.41
N LEU A 30 26.43 17.17 6.41
CA LEU A 30 25.03 17.61 6.50
C LEU A 30 24.80 18.98 5.83
N CYS A 31 25.81 19.86 5.85
CA CYS A 31 25.69 21.22 5.32
C CYS A 31 26.90 21.69 4.49
N GLY A 32 28.01 20.95 4.49
CA GLY A 32 29.23 21.30 3.75
C GLY A 32 30.15 22.29 4.45
N GLU A 33 29.85 22.69 5.70
CA GLU A 33 30.73 23.53 6.51
C GLU A 33 32.11 22.90 6.66
N GLN A 34 33.16 23.72 6.56
CA GLN A 34 34.55 23.25 6.62
C GLN A 34 35.25 23.82 7.85
N VAL A 35 36.02 22.97 8.51
CA VAL A 35 36.76 23.31 9.74
C VAL A 35 38.22 22.91 9.52
N GLU A 36 39.09 23.90 9.41
CA GLU A 36 40.53 23.72 9.18
C GLU A 36 41.21 23.12 10.43
N LYS A 37 42.13 22.18 10.20
CA LYS A 37 42.93 21.52 11.24
C LYS A 37 43.98 22.46 11.79
N GLY A 38 44.44 22.19 13.01
CA GLY A 38 45.45 23.02 13.68
C GLY A 38 44.93 24.36 14.21
N ILE A 39 43.71 24.75 13.87
CA ILE A 39 43.03 25.92 14.43
C ILE A 39 42.25 25.52 15.69
N ILE A 40 42.29 26.40 16.70
CA ILE A 40 41.49 26.30 17.91
C ILE A 40 40.30 27.25 17.77
N TYR A 41 39.10 26.70 17.90
CA TYR A 41 37.83 27.40 17.71
C TYR A 41 37.23 27.77 19.07
N PRO A 42 37.12 29.06 19.42
CA PRO A 42 36.50 29.50 20.65
C PRO A 42 34.96 29.52 20.51
N VAL A 43 34.26 28.83 21.41
CA VAL A 43 32.80 28.85 21.52
C VAL A 43 32.42 29.06 22.99
N GLU A 44 31.69 30.14 23.28
CA GLU A 44 31.20 30.46 24.63
C GLU A 44 32.28 30.41 25.74
N GLY A 45 33.52 30.81 25.40
CA GLY A 45 34.65 30.80 26.33
C GLY A 45 35.37 29.46 26.47
N VAL A 46 34.93 28.41 25.76
CA VAL A 46 35.61 27.12 25.67
C VAL A 46 36.37 27.02 24.35
N LEU A 47 37.61 26.53 24.41
CA LEU A 47 38.48 26.35 23.25
C LEU A 47 38.35 24.92 22.73
N TYR A 48 37.92 24.77 21.47
CA TYR A 48 37.74 23.49 20.81
C TYR A 48 38.82 23.24 19.76
N GLU A 49 39.39 22.04 19.74
CA GLU A 49 40.14 21.56 18.58
C GLU A 49 39.18 21.32 17.40
N ALA A 50 39.67 21.46 16.17
CA ALA A 50 38.90 21.35 14.93
C ALA A 50 37.92 20.15 14.88
N SER A 51 38.36 18.94 15.25
CA SER A 51 37.50 17.74 15.25
C SER A 51 36.37 17.81 16.28
N ARG A 52 36.64 18.40 17.45
CA ARG A 52 35.66 18.59 18.52
C ARG A 52 34.70 19.72 18.19
N PHE A 53 35.21 20.79 17.57
CA PHE A 53 34.39 21.87 17.05
C PHE A 53 33.41 21.38 15.99
N MET A 54 33.84 20.49 15.08
CA MET A 54 32.95 19.90 14.09
C MET A 54 31.78 19.12 14.74
N ARG A 55 32.04 18.34 15.79
CA ARG A 55 30.96 17.66 16.53
C ARG A 55 30.01 18.64 17.20
N HIS A 56 30.56 19.68 17.83
CA HIS A 56 29.76 20.76 18.41
C HIS A 56 28.90 21.46 17.34
N HIS A 57 29.46 21.74 16.16
CA HIS A 57 28.71 22.30 15.03
C HIS A 57 27.53 21.41 14.63
N ILE A 58 27.74 20.09 14.52
CA ILE A 58 26.66 19.16 14.19
C ILE A 58 25.55 19.18 15.25
N GLU A 59 25.91 19.17 16.53
CA GLU A 59 24.94 19.25 17.62
C GLU A 59 24.18 20.59 17.63
N ALA A 60 24.89 21.70 17.44
CA ALA A 60 24.30 23.04 17.48
C ALA A 60 23.46 23.38 16.24
N ALA A 61 23.93 23.03 15.03
CA ALA A 61 23.29 23.39 13.77
C ALA A 61 22.26 22.35 13.30
N HIS A 62 22.44 21.08 13.66
CA HIS A 62 21.62 19.98 13.16
C HIS A 62 20.95 19.15 14.26
N GLY A 63 21.23 19.43 15.54
CA GLY A 63 20.73 18.69 16.70
C GLY A 63 21.46 17.35 16.85
N SER A 64 21.31 16.47 15.86
CA SER A 64 22.08 15.24 15.75
C SER A 64 22.10 14.74 14.31
N VAL A 65 23.06 13.89 13.98
CA VAL A 65 23.12 13.19 12.68
C VAL A 65 21.81 12.46 12.41
N PHE A 66 21.28 11.74 13.41
CA PHE A 66 20.01 11.04 13.28
C PHE A 66 18.86 11.99 12.94
N THR A 67 18.76 13.13 13.64
CA THR A 67 17.70 14.12 13.43
C THR A 67 17.72 14.61 12.00
N HIS A 68 18.89 15.00 11.50
CA HIS A 68 19.04 15.46 10.13
C HIS A 68 18.76 14.37 9.09
N LEU A 69 19.32 13.16 9.25
CA LEU A 69 19.03 12.04 8.34
C LEU A 69 17.54 11.68 8.31
N SER A 70 16.84 11.83 9.44
CA SER A 70 15.40 11.62 9.54
C SER A 70 14.56 12.72 8.87
N GLN A 71 15.17 13.84 8.44
CA GLN A 71 14.49 14.92 7.71
C GLN A 71 14.75 14.84 6.21
N LEU A 72 15.63 13.94 5.76
CA LEU A 72 15.89 13.72 4.35
C LEU A 72 14.63 13.17 3.66
N ASP A 73 14.52 13.53 2.39
CA ASP A 73 13.40 13.12 1.55
C ASP A 73 13.25 11.59 1.48
N LYS A 74 12.02 11.12 1.30
CA LYS A 74 11.70 9.70 1.16
C LYS A 74 12.51 9.02 0.05
N ARG A 75 12.86 9.73 -1.03
CA ARG A 75 13.70 9.21 -2.13
C ARG A 75 15.12 8.84 -1.67
N LEU A 76 15.60 9.48 -0.62
CA LEU A 76 16.93 9.24 -0.06
C LEU A 76 16.90 8.17 1.04
N THR A 77 15.87 8.19 1.89
CA THR A 77 15.78 7.29 3.06
C THR A 77 15.06 5.97 2.75
N GLY A 78 14.18 5.96 1.75
CA GLY A 78 13.28 4.84 1.46
C GLY A 78 12.24 4.61 2.57
N LEU A 79 11.96 5.61 3.41
CA LEU A 79 11.06 5.52 4.56
C LEU A 79 9.86 6.46 4.39
N SER A 80 8.66 5.99 4.78
CA SER A 80 7.49 6.88 4.85
C SER A 80 7.55 7.82 6.04
N ASP A 81 6.82 8.94 6.00
CA ASP A 81 6.73 9.89 7.13
C ASP A 81 6.32 9.22 8.44
N HIS A 82 5.40 8.25 8.34
CA HIS A 82 4.98 7.45 9.49
C HIS A 82 6.13 6.63 10.08
N GLN A 83 6.94 5.98 9.23
CA GLN A 83 8.12 5.21 9.66
C GLN A 83 9.20 6.10 10.26
N VAL A 84 9.43 7.27 9.67
CA VAL A 84 10.38 8.28 10.17
C VAL A 84 9.96 8.76 11.56
N ASN A 85 8.68 9.08 11.76
CA ASN A 85 8.16 9.49 13.06
C ASN A 85 8.31 8.39 14.11
N LEU A 86 7.99 7.13 13.78
CA LEU A 86 8.24 6.01 14.67
C LEU A 86 9.70 5.88 15.07
N LEU A 87 10.63 5.98 14.11
CA LEU A 87 12.07 5.92 14.38
C LEU A 87 12.52 7.06 15.30
N ARG A 88 11.99 8.28 15.13
CA ARG A 88 12.28 9.41 16.02
C ARG A 88 11.84 9.14 17.46
N LEU A 89 10.64 8.59 17.65
CA LEU A 89 10.14 8.25 18.98
C LEU A 89 10.94 7.11 19.61
N PHE A 90 11.34 6.11 18.82
CA PHE A 90 12.23 5.04 19.28
C PHE A 90 13.62 5.55 19.65
N TYR A 91 14.16 6.50 18.90
CA TYR A 91 15.46 7.12 19.18
C TYR A 91 15.43 7.94 20.48
N GLN A 92 14.30 8.55 20.82
CA GLN A 92 14.07 9.22 22.10
C GLN A 92 13.95 8.24 23.29
N GLY A 93 13.95 6.93 23.04
CA GLY A 93 13.85 5.91 24.09
C GLY A 93 12.43 5.67 24.62
N LYS A 94 11.40 6.17 23.94
CA LYS A 94 10.00 6.01 24.37
C LYS A 94 9.57 4.54 24.37
N THR A 95 8.76 4.21 25.36
CA THR A 95 8.11 2.90 25.50
C THR A 95 7.01 2.71 24.45
N ASP A 96 6.64 1.46 24.17
CA ASP A 96 5.62 1.18 23.17
C ASP A 96 4.25 1.80 23.51
N ALA A 97 3.95 2.02 24.79
CA ALA A 97 2.74 2.70 25.24
C ALA A 97 2.78 4.22 24.99
N GLU A 98 3.92 4.86 25.23
CA GLU A 98 4.11 6.29 24.94
C GLU A 98 4.07 6.56 23.43
N VAL A 99 4.73 5.70 22.63
CA VAL A 99 4.69 5.77 21.17
C VAL A 99 3.26 5.58 20.66
N GLN A 100 2.50 4.64 21.22
CA GLN A 100 1.09 4.42 20.87
C GLN A 100 0.27 5.70 21.08
N ASN A 101 0.40 6.32 22.27
CA ASN A 101 -0.36 7.51 22.63
C ASN A 101 -0.03 8.70 21.73
N GLU A 102 1.25 8.91 21.39
CA GLU A 102 1.66 10.04 20.54
C GLU A 102 1.32 9.85 19.07
N MET A 103 1.35 8.62 18.57
CA MET A 103 1.03 8.31 17.19
C MET A 103 -0.48 8.13 16.94
N GLY A 104 -1.30 8.09 18.00
CA GLY A 104 -2.75 7.83 17.89
C GLY A 104 -3.09 6.44 17.34
N ILE A 105 -2.20 5.46 17.52
CA ILE A 105 -2.37 4.10 16.97
C ILE A 105 -3.20 3.24 17.94
N GLY A 106 -4.11 2.42 17.42
CA GLY A 106 -5.10 1.70 18.24
C GLY A 106 -4.56 0.66 19.23
N SER A 107 -3.32 0.17 19.10
CA SER A 107 -2.76 -0.79 20.07
C SER A 107 -1.23 -0.78 20.19
N ALA A 108 -0.72 -1.05 21.40
CA ALA A 108 0.71 -1.27 21.65
C ALA A 108 1.26 -2.49 20.90
N SER A 109 0.41 -3.45 20.52
CA SER A 109 0.79 -4.57 19.67
C SER A 109 1.18 -4.10 18.27
N THR A 110 0.55 -3.05 17.76
CA THR A 110 0.84 -2.46 16.46
C THR A 110 2.25 -1.84 16.46
N ILE A 111 2.63 -1.14 17.54
CA ILE A 111 3.97 -0.56 17.69
C ILE A 111 5.06 -1.64 17.70
N ARG A 112 4.83 -2.75 18.43
CA ARG A 112 5.75 -3.90 18.40
C ARG A 112 5.91 -4.45 17.00
N ASN A 113 4.83 -4.62 16.25
CA ASN A 113 4.88 -5.08 14.87
C ASN A 113 5.69 -4.11 13.98
N HIS A 114 5.53 -2.79 14.14
CA HIS A 114 6.34 -1.80 13.42
C HIS A 114 7.83 -1.92 13.77
N ARG A 115 8.21 -2.12 15.04
CA ARG A 115 9.61 -2.38 15.41
C ARG A 115 10.16 -3.62 14.71
N PHE A 116 9.38 -4.70 14.68
CA PHE A 116 9.81 -5.93 14.00
C PHE A 116 9.99 -5.71 12.49
N ALA A 117 9.05 -5.02 11.84
CA ALA A 117 9.14 -4.70 10.42
C ALA A 117 10.36 -3.82 10.10
N LEU A 118 10.64 -2.80 10.92
CA LEU A 118 11.81 -1.93 10.75
C LEU A 118 13.13 -2.68 10.97
N LYS A 119 13.20 -3.57 11.98
CA LYS A 119 14.37 -4.44 12.18
C LYS A 119 14.57 -5.42 11.03
N GLU A 120 13.49 -5.93 10.45
CA GLU A 120 13.58 -6.81 9.30
C GLU A 120 14.07 -6.06 8.07
N LYS A 121 13.55 -4.85 7.84
CA LYS A 121 14.03 -3.95 6.77
C LYS A 121 15.52 -3.59 6.96
N GLU A 122 15.99 -3.37 8.19
CA GLU A 122 17.42 -3.18 8.49
C GLU A 122 18.26 -4.39 8.05
N ARG A 123 17.82 -5.61 8.35
CA ARG A 123 18.53 -6.84 7.92
C ARG A 123 18.54 -6.98 6.41
N GLN A 124 17.41 -6.74 5.76
CA GLN A 124 17.29 -6.78 4.31
C GLN A 124 18.21 -5.75 3.64
N ALA A 125 18.25 -4.51 4.16
CA ALA A 125 19.14 -3.47 3.67
C ALA A 125 20.62 -3.85 3.82
N LYS A 126 21.01 -4.49 4.93
CA LYS A 126 22.38 -5.01 5.12
C LYS A 126 22.74 -6.07 4.08
N VAL A 127 21.86 -7.05 3.87
CA VAL A 127 22.09 -8.09 2.85
C VAL A 127 22.18 -7.46 1.45
N PHE A 128 21.28 -6.52 1.14
CA PHE A 128 21.28 -5.82 -0.13
C PHE A 128 22.57 -5.02 -0.35
N LEU A 129 23.04 -4.28 0.65
CA LEU A 129 24.31 -3.55 0.59
C LEU A 129 25.47 -4.49 0.25
N VAL A 130 25.56 -5.65 0.94
CA VAL A 130 26.59 -6.66 0.68
C VAL A 130 26.51 -7.19 -0.76
N LEU A 131 25.30 -7.46 -1.27
CA LEU A 131 25.11 -7.91 -2.65
C LEU A 131 25.59 -6.85 -3.65
N MET A 132 25.31 -5.58 -3.40
CA MET A 132 25.75 -4.47 -4.25
C MET A 132 27.27 -4.29 -4.22
N GLU A 133 27.91 -4.42 -3.06
CA GLU A 133 29.36 -4.38 -2.93
C GLU A 133 30.03 -5.51 -3.72
N LEU A 134 29.55 -6.76 -3.55
CA LEU A 134 30.05 -7.92 -4.30
C LEU A 134 29.85 -7.76 -5.82
N LEU A 135 28.75 -7.15 -6.25
CA LEU A 135 28.52 -6.86 -7.66
C LEU A 135 29.54 -5.84 -8.20
N HIS A 136 29.78 -4.75 -7.47
CA HIS A 136 30.79 -3.76 -7.85
C HIS A 136 32.21 -4.35 -7.89
N GLU A 137 32.54 -5.27 -6.97
CA GLU A 137 33.81 -5.99 -7.00
C GLU A 137 33.91 -6.92 -8.21
N ALA A 138 32.84 -7.63 -8.56
CA ALA A 138 32.78 -8.46 -9.75
C ALA A 138 32.98 -7.63 -11.03
N ASP A 139 32.35 -6.47 -11.13
CA ASP A 139 32.50 -5.54 -12.26
C ASP A 139 33.93 -4.98 -12.38
N LYS A 140 34.55 -4.61 -11.24
CA LYS A 140 35.97 -4.19 -11.19
C LYS A 140 36.91 -5.33 -11.62
N ASN A 141 36.63 -6.55 -11.18
CA ASN A 141 37.44 -7.71 -11.54
C ASN A 141 37.28 -8.09 -13.02
N GLN A 142 36.08 -7.99 -13.59
CA GLN A 142 35.86 -8.17 -15.03
C GLN A 142 36.57 -7.10 -15.86
N SER A 143 36.44 -5.82 -15.49
CA SER A 143 37.14 -4.73 -16.16
C SER A 143 38.67 -4.79 -16.05
N SER A 144 39.20 -5.37 -14.96
CA SER A 144 40.64 -5.66 -14.83
C SER A 144 41.13 -6.86 -15.65
N ASN A 145 40.27 -7.85 -15.90
CA ASN A 145 40.56 -8.99 -16.79
C ASN A 145 40.44 -8.61 -18.28
N ASP A 146 39.49 -7.73 -18.62
CA ASP A 146 39.32 -7.20 -19.98
C ASP A 146 40.46 -6.25 -20.39
N ALA A 147 41.19 -5.66 -19.45
CA ALA A 147 42.38 -4.86 -19.74
C ALA A 147 43.56 -5.68 -20.31
N LYS A 148 43.58 -7.01 -20.14
CA LYS A 148 44.57 -7.92 -20.76
C LYS A 148 44.09 -8.53 -22.09
N SER A 149 42.83 -8.33 -22.47
CA SER A 149 42.28 -8.70 -23.78
C SER A 149 41.83 -7.42 -24.50
N SER A 150 42.82 -6.67 -24.98
CA SER A 150 42.61 -5.38 -25.62
C SER A 150 41.58 -5.43 -26.76
N LYS A 151 40.71 -4.41 -26.79
CA LYS A 151 39.78 -4.00 -27.88
C LYS A 151 38.48 -4.81 -28.04
N GLN A 152 37.53 -4.64 -27.11
CA GLN A 152 36.12 -4.32 -27.41
C GLN A 152 35.27 -4.54 -26.16
N LYS A 153 34.91 -3.45 -25.47
CA LYS A 153 33.61 -3.23 -24.79
C LYS A 153 33.73 -2.07 -23.80
N ASN A 154 33.93 -0.87 -24.33
CA ASN A 154 33.29 0.30 -23.73
C ASN A 154 32.02 0.53 -24.56
N SER A 155 30.88 0.03 -24.09
CA SER A 155 29.56 0.40 -24.64
C SER A 155 28.48 0.16 -23.59
N SER A 156 28.63 0.78 -22.42
CA SER A 156 27.56 0.95 -21.44
C SER A 156 26.99 2.38 -21.56
N LYS A 157 25.65 2.50 -21.55
CA LYS A 157 24.77 3.69 -21.70
C LYS A 157 24.33 4.13 -23.11
N GLU A 158 25.14 4.04 -24.16
CA GLU A 158 24.69 4.48 -25.50
C GLU A 158 23.76 3.48 -26.21
N GLY A 159 23.88 2.18 -25.89
CA GLY A 159 23.09 1.12 -26.52
C GLY A 159 21.61 1.10 -26.13
N ASP A 160 21.29 1.35 -24.86
CA ASP A 160 19.90 1.34 -24.37
C ASP A 160 19.11 2.58 -24.81
N ILE A 161 19.77 3.73 -24.89
CA ILE A 161 19.18 4.96 -25.46
C ILE A 161 18.97 4.81 -26.97
N ALA A 162 19.92 4.19 -27.67
CA ALA A 162 19.80 3.90 -29.10
C ALA A 162 18.70 2.86 -29.39
N GLU A 163 18.56 1.82 -28.56
CA GLU A 163 17.48 0.83 -28.67
C GLU A 163 16.11 1.47 -28.39
N TYR A 164 16.01 2.30 -27.35
CA TYR A 164 14.81 3.09 -27.03
C TYR A 164 14.40 4.01 -28.19
N ALA A 165 15.34 4.83 -28.68
CA ALA A 165 15.08 5.75 -29.78
C ALA A 165 14.73 5.02 -31.08
N ALA A 166 15.35 3.87 -31.37
CA ALA A 166 15.04 3.06 -32.55
C ALA A 166 13.64 2.43 -32.46
N ILE A 167 13.22 1.97 -31.27
CA ILE A 167 11.88 1.42 -31.05
C ILE A 167 10.83 2.53 -31.17
N VAL A 168 11.03 3.68 -30.52
CA VAL A 168 10.11 4.83 -30.62
C VAL A 168 9.99 5.28 -32.07
N LYS A 169 11.09 5.47 -32.80
CA LYS A 169 11.07 5.89 -34.22
C LYS A 169 10.37 4.87 -35.13
N ARG A 170 10.43 3.58 -34.81
CA ARG A 170 9.80 2.50 -35.58
C ARG A 170 8.28 2.46 -35.44
N PHE A 171 7.75 2.83 -34.28
CA PHE A 171 6.30 2.78 -34.00
C PHE A 171 5.65 4.17 -34.04
N LEU A 172 6.39 5.24 -33.73
CA LEU A 172 6.01 6.66 -33.80
C LEU A 172 6.94 7.42 -34.76
N PRO A 173 6.87 7.16 -36.09
CA PRO A 173 7.76 7.81 -37.07
C PRO A 173 7.57 9.33 -37.15
N ASN A 174 6.38 9.83 -36.83
CA ASN A 174 6.03 11.25 -36.81
C ASN A 174 5.96 11.82 -35.37
N GLY A 175 6.57 11.11 -34.41
CA GLY A 175 6.52 11.45 -32.98
C GLY A 175 5.10 11.36 -32.39
N LEU A 176 4.90 11.97 -31.23
CA LEU A 176 3.61 12.02 -30.54
C LEU A 176 2.54 12.81 -31.32
N SER A 177 2.89 13.51 -32.38
CA SER A 177 1.95 14.25 -33.23
C SER A 177 1.37 13.41 -34.38
N GLY A 178 1.84 12.17 -34.57
CA GLY A 178 1.34 11.26 -35.59
C GLY A 178 0.59 10.06 -35.04
N ARG A 179 -0.05 9.30 -35.93
CA ARG A 179 -0.85 8.11 -35.59
C ARG A 179 0.03 6.85 -35.53
N LEU A 180 -0.26 5.99 -34.56
CA LEU A 180 0.30 4.65 -34.42
C LEU A 180 -0.29 3.73 -35.48
N GLU A 181 0.53 3.24 -36.40
CA GLU A 181 0.08 2.29 -37.43
C GLU A 181 -0.19 0.89 -36.86
N ARG A 182 0.54 0.49 -35.80
CA ARG A 182 0.39 -0.82 -35.16
C ARG A 182 0.89 -0.83 -33.72
N PHE A 183 0.16 -1.51 -32.85
CA PHE A 183 0.58 -1.71 -31.47
C PHE A 183 1.60 -2.87 -31.34
N PRO A 184 2.72 -2.73 -30.61
CA PRO A 184 3.73 -3.78 -30.48
C PRO A 184 3.19 -5.04 -29.78
N ARG A 185 3.60 -6.23 -30.24
CA ARG A 185 3.25 -7.50 -29.58
C ARG A 185 4.16 -7.87 -28.41
N LYS A 186 5.45 -7.51 -28.47
CA LYS A 186 6.46 -7.81 -27.43
C LYS A 186 6.29 -6.89 -26.22
N GLN A 187 6.33 -7.45 -25.01
CA GLN A 187 6.10 -6.72 -23.76
C GLN A 187 7.09 -5.55 -23.55
N LYS A 188 8.40 -5.76 -23.78
CA LYS A 188 9.43 -4.71 -23.66
C LYS A 188 9.12 -3.49 -24.55
N HIS A 189 8.64 -3.72 -25.77
CA HIS A 189 8.32 -2.64 -26.72
C HIS A 189 7.01 -1.93 -26.35
N LYS A 190 6.03 -2.64 -25.77
CA LYS A 190 4.80 -2.03 -25.27
C LYS A 190 5.09 -1.04 -24.15
N LEU A 191 5.94 -1.41 -23.19
CA LEU A 191 6.30 -0.55 -22.06
C LEU A 191 6.98 0.74 -22.53
N ILE A 192 7.99 0.61 -23.39
CA ILE A 192 8.71 1.76 -23.98
C ILE A 192 7.74 2.71 -24.70
N LEU A 193 6.79 2.14 -25.46
CA LEU A 193 5.83 2.93 -26.21
C LEU A 193 4.80 3.63 -25.30
N LEU A 194 4.32 2.93 -24.27
CA LEU A 194 3.36 3.47 -23.31
C LEU A 194 3.99 4.58 -22.45
N GLU A 195 5.26 4.43 -22.08
CA GLU A 195 6.03 5.47 -21.39
C GLU A 195 6.12 6.75 -22.24
N GLU A 196 6.43 6.62 -23.52
CA GLU A 196 6.49 7.76 -24.44
C GLU A 196 5.11 8.41 -24.63
N ILE A 197 4.04 7.62 -24.77
CA ILE A 197 2.66 8.12 -24.88
C ILE A 197 2.23 8.86 -23.63
N SER A 198 2.63 8.40 -22.44
CA SER A 198 2.29 9.05 -21.17
C SER A 198 2.75 10.51 -21.14
N LYS A 199 3.83 10.87 -21.86
CA LYS A 199 4.36 12.24 -21.93
C LYS A 199 3.41 13.25 -22.57
N LYS A 200 2.35 12.82 -23.26
CA LYS A 200 1.26 13.72 -23.71
C LYS A 200 0.42 14.27 -22.57
N PHE A 201 0.43 13.62 -21.42
CA PHE A 201 -0.31 14.05 -20.26
C PHE A 201 0.61 14.85 -19.34
N GLU A 202 0.18 16.04 -18.96
CA GLU A 202 0.83 16.86 -17.95
C GLU A 202 0.81 16.16 -16.59
N LEU A 203 1.93 16.25 -15.86
CA LEU A 203 1.98 15.88 -14.45
C LEU A 203 1.15 16.89 -13.65
N ASP A 204 0.51 16.44 -12.58
CA ASP A 204 -0.34 17.25 -11.68
C ASP A 204 -1.63 17.82 -12.29
N ARG A 205 -2.10 17.23 -13.39
CA ARG A 205 -3.39 17.57 -14.01
C ARG A 205 -4.35 16.38 -13.99
N PHE A 206 -5.59 16.67 -13.58
CA PHE A 206 -6.71 15.75 -13.70
C PHE A 206 -7.38 15.93 -15.06
N TYR A 207 -7.69 14.81 -15.70
CA TYR A 207 -8.39 14.69 -16.97
C TYR A 207 -9.67 13.90 -16.76
N THR A 208 -10.72 14.28 -17.45
CA THR A 208 -11.93 13.45 -17.56
C THR A 208 -11.70 12.30 -18.53
N GLU A 209 -12.50 11.25 -18.45
CA GLU A 209 -12.51 10.15 -19.43
C GLU A 209 -12.59 10.66 -20.87
N ARG A 210 -13.40 11.70 -21.12
CA ARG A 210 -13.57 12.29 -22.44
C ARG A 210 -12.27 12.94 -22.93
N GLU A 211 -11.62 13.74 -22.09
CA GLU A 211 -10.35 14.39 -22.44
C GLU A 211 -9.23 13.37 -22.69
N VAL A 212 -9.16 12.30 -21.88
CA VAL A 212 -8.20 11.22 -22.13
C VAL A 212 -8.48 10.53 -23.47
N ASN A 213 -9.74 10.24 -23.76
CA ASN A 213 -10.12 9.61 -25.02
C ASN A 213 -9.77 10.50 -26.23
N GLU A 214 -10.07 11.80 -26.17
CA GLU A 214 -9.73 12.76 -27.24
C GLU A 214 -8.21 12.83 -27.50
N ILE A 215 -7.39 12.82 -26.43
CA ILE A 215 -5.92 12.83 -26.54
C ILE A 215 -5.39 11.53 -27.17
N LEU A 216 -5.99 10.39 -26.84
CA LEU A 216 -5.54 9.07 -27.29
C LEU A 216 -6.10 8.67 -28.66
N GLU A 217 -7.29 9.15 -29.03
CA GLU A 217 -7.94 8.91 -30.33
C GLU A 217 -7.10 9.47 -31.49
N GLY A 218 -6.45 10.62 -31.27
CA GLY A 218 -5.48 11.18 -32.21
C GLY A 218 -4.21 10.33 -32.40
N LEU A 219 -3.94 9.40 -31.49
CA LEU A 219 -2.77 8.50 -31.53
C LEU A 219 -3.10 7.12 -32.08
N TYR A 220 -4.21 6.49 -31.67
CA TYR A 220 -4.51 5.10 -32.03
C TYR A 220 -6.01 4.83 -32.04
N ASP A 221 -6.46 4.06 -33.03
CA ASP A 221 -7.89 3.73 -33.22
C ASP A 221 -8.50 3.00 -32.02
N ASP A 222 -7.72 2.11 -31.40
CA ASP A 222 -8.13 1.43 -30.18
C ASP A 222 -7.58 2.17 -28.94
N TYR A 223 -7.99 3.43 -28.83
CA TYR A 223 -7.64 4.31 -27.71
C TYR A 223 -8.16 3.79 -26.36
N VAL A 224 -9.23 2.99 -26.37
CA VAL A 224 -9.79 2.34 -25.17
C VAL A 224 -8.82 1.32 -24.60
N THR A 225 -8.25 0.45 -25.45
CA THR A 225 -7.23 -0.50 -25.03
C THR A 225 -5.95 0.20 -24.61
N LEU A 226 -5.56 1.28 -25.29
CA LEU A 226 -4.39 2.08 -24.95
C LEU A 226 -4.52 2.72 -23.56
N ARG A 227 -5.69 3.29 -23.26
CA ARG A 227 -6.04 3.83 -21.95
C ARG A 227 -6.00 2.76 -20.86
N ARG A 228 -6.56 1.57 -21.13
CA ARG A 228 -6.51 0.44 -20.19
C ARG A 228 -5.06 0.05 -19.91
N TYR A 229 -4.22 -0.04 -20.93
CA TYR A 229 -2.81 -0.36 -20.74
C TYR A 229 -2.05 0.69 -19.92
N LEU A 230 -2.29 1.99 -20.16
CA LEU A 230 -1.68 3.06 -19.36
C LEU A 230 -2.03 2.93 -17.87
N VAL A 231 -3.25 2.51 -17.55
CA VAL A 231 -3.68 2.24 -16.17
C VAL A 231 -3.08 0.94 -15.62
N ASP A 232 -3.14 -0.16 -16.39
CA ASP A 232 -2.63 -1.47 -15.99
C ASP A 232 -1.13 -1.45 -15.68
N VAL A 233 -0.34 -0.66 -16.43
CA VAL A 233 1.11 -0.54 -16.22
C VAL A 233 1.49 0.55 -15.23
N GLY A 234 0.51 1.26 -14.65
CA GLY A 234 0.76 2.28 -13.62
C GLY A 234 1.34 3.60 -14.12
N LEU A 235 1.19 3.93 -15.42
CA LEU A 235 1.59 5.23 -15.98
C LEU A 235 0.47 6.29 -15.84
N MET A 236 -0.74 5.84 -15.51
CA MET A 236 -1.92 6.67 -15.29
C MET A 236 -2.77 6.02 -14.20
N ASP A 237 -3.41 6.81 -13.35
CA ASP A 237 -4.42 6.34 -12.41
C ASP A 237 -5.80 6.87 -12.77
N ARG A 238 -6.83 6.30 -12.16
CA ARG A 238 -8.22 6.73 -12.33
C ARG A 238 -9.05 6.54 -11.06
N GLN A 239 -10.08 7.37 -10.91
CA GLN A 239 -11.14 7.08 -9.95
C GLN A 239 -11.93 5.83 -10.37
N ALA A 240 -12.46 5.08 -9.39
CA ALA A 240 -13.16 3.81 -9.62
C ALA A 240 -14.43 3.96 -10.48
N ASP A 241 -15.03 5.15 -10.47
CA ASP A 241 -16.19 5.55 -11.28
C ASP A 241 -15.81 6.02 -12.70
N GLY A 242 -14.52 6.14 -13.01
CA GLY A 242 -14.00 6.62 -14.31
C GLY A 242 -14.11 8.13 -14.52
N SER A 243 -14.53 8.90 -13.52
CA SER A 243 -14.78 10.34 -13.67
C SER A 243 -13.50 11.16 -13.87
N GLN A 244 -12.38 10.68 -13.33
CA GLN A 244 -11.09 11.36 -13.36
C GLN A 244 -9.94 10.40 -13.63
N TYR A 245 -8.95 10.89 -14.37
CA TYR A 245 -7.69 10.26 -14.75
C TYR A 245 -6.55 11.24 -14.49
N TRP A 246 -5.37 10.75 -14.10
CA TRP A 246 -4.18 11.59 -13.96
C TRP A 246 -2.93 10.78 -14.25
N ARG A 247 -1.92 11.43 -14.82
CA ARG A 247 -0.64 10.79 -15.11
C ARG A 247 0.12 10.55 -13.81
N ILE A 248 0.67 9.35 -13.67
CA ILE A 248 1.57 9.02 -12.57
C ILE A 248 3.00 9.28 -13.07
N ALA A 249 3.77 10.08 -12.35
CA ALA A 249 5.20 10.19 -12.61
C ALA A 249 5.81 8.81 -12.40
N VAL A 250 6.60 8.32 -13.36
CA VAL A 250 7.33 7.04 -13.18
C VAL A 250 8.49 7.28 -12.23
N GLU A 251 8.16 7.49 -10.97
CA GLU A 251 9.01 7.20 -9.85
C GLU A 251 8.53 5.83 -9.34
N ASN A 252 9.46 4.91 -9.13
CA ASN A 252 9.17 3.52 -8.80
C ASN A 252 8.31 3.40 -7.52
N GLU A 253 6.99 3.48 -7.65
CA GLU A 253 6.03 3.40 -6.54
C GLU A 253 5.22 2.09 -6.61
N GLY A 254 5.92 0.96 -6.68
CA GLY A 254 5.33 -0.35 -6.37
C GLY A 254 4.92 -0.47 -4.90
N GLU A 255 5.54 0.30 -4.00
CA GLU A 255 5.39 0.14 -2.55
C GLU A 255 4.26 1.00 -1.94
N GLU A 256 3.91 2.16 -2.50
CA GLU A 256 2.85 3.01 -1.96
C GLU A 256 1.45 2.40 -2.17
N ARG A 257 1.22 1.76 -3.32
CA ARG A 257 -0.02 1.03 -3.61
C ARG A 257 -0.21 -0.18 -2.69
N GLU A 258 0.86 -0.89 -2.33
CA GLU A 258 0.79 -1.98 -1.36
C GLU A 258 0.59 -1.48 0.06
N ALA A 259 1.21 -0.36 0.46
CA ALA A 259 1.03 0.24 1.78
C ALA A 259 -0.40 0.76 1.98
N GLN A 260 -0.96 1.51 1.02
CA GLN A 260 -2.34 1.99 1.08
C GLN A 260 -3.37 0.84 1.01
N GLN A 261 -3.08 -0.23 0.26
CA GLN A 261 -3.94 -1.42 0.20
C GLN A 261 -3.84 -2.29 1.47
N MET A 262 -2.67 -2.34 2.11
CA MET A 262 -2.44 -3.00 3.39
C MET A 262 -3.09 -2.25 4.55
N ASP A 263 -2.97 -0.92 4.58
CA ASP A 263 -3.56 -0.07 5.62
C ASP A 263 -5.08 -0.11 5.51
N ARG A 264 -5.65 0.07 4.31
CA ARG A 264 -7.09 -0.10 4.08
C ARG A 264 -7.60 -1.51 4.41
N LYS A 265 -6.81 -2.56 4.15
CA LYS A 265 -7.17 -3.96 4.52
C LYS A 265 -7.06 -4.19 6.03
N GLN A 266 -6.15 -3.51 6.72
CA GLN A 266 -6.00 -3.54 8.17
C GLN A 266 -7.10 -2.74 8.85
N GLU A 267 -7.40 -1.52 8.39
CA GLU A 267 -8.55 -0.71 8.81
C GLU A 267 -9.87 -1.43 8.56
N LEU A 268 -10.06 -2.06 7.39
CA LEU A 268 -11.24 -2.90 7.14
C LEU A 268 -11.30 -4.08 8.12
N LYS A 269 -10.18 -4.78 8.37
CA LYS A 269 -10.12 -5.85 9.38
C LYS A 269 -10.36 -5.37 10.81
N GLN A 270 -9.92 -4.15 11.14
CA GLN A 270 -10.11 -3.50 12.43
C GLN A 270 -11.58 -3.11 12.59
N MET A 271 -12.18 -2.49 11.57
CA MET A 271 -13.62 -2.24 11.50
C MET A 271 -14.43 -3.54 11.57
N TYR A 272 -14.00 -4.64 10.94
CA TYR A 272 -14.64 -5.96 11.07
C TYR A 272 -14.48 -6.59 12.46
N LYS A 273 -13.45 -6.20 13.22
CA LYS A 273 -13.21 -6.67 14.61
C LYS A 273 -13.91 -5.81 15.66
N GLU A 274 -14.07 -4.51 15.40
CA GLU A 274 -14.69 -3.53 16.31
C GLU A 274 -16.20 -3.39 16.08
N VAL A 275 -16.73 -3.86 14.94
CA VAL A 275 -18.16 -4.05 14.80
C VAL A 275 -18.58 -5.16 15.74
N GLU A 276 -19.32 -4.82 16.80
CA GLU A 276 -20.04 -5.79 17.61
C GLU A 276 -20.99 -6.58 16.69
N ILE A 277 -20.60 -7.81 16.35
CA ILE A 277 -21.43 -8.71 15.58
C ILE A 277 -22.44 -9.33 16.55
N ASP A 278 -23.70 -8.92 16.45
CA ASP A 278 -24.79 -9.56 17.16
C ASP A 278 -25.16 -10.87 16.45
N ALA A 279 -25.14 -11.97 17.20
CA ALA A 279 -25.73 -13.24 16.79
C ALA A 279 -27.20 -13.27 17.24
N GLY A 280 -28.08 -13.92 16.48
CA GLY A 280 -29.48 -14.02 16.86
C GLY A 280 -30.34 -14.84 15.92
N VAL A 281 -31.61 -14.99 16.30
CA VAL A 281 -32.66 -15.65 15.52
C VAL A 281 -33.55 -14.59 14.91
N TYR A 282 -33.92 -14.77 13.65
CA TYR A 282 -34.81 -13.88 12.91
C TYR A 282 -35.90 -14.68 12.20
N GLN A 283 -37.01 -14.00 11.88
CA GLN A 283 -38.09 -14.54 11.06
C GLN A 283 -38.25 -13.75 9.77
N ILE A 284 -38.69 -14.44 8.72
CA ILE A 284 -39.24 -13.84 7.50
C ILE A 284 -40.73 -14.20 7.49
N LYS A 285 -41.60 -13.22 7.68
CA LYS A 285 -43.05 -13.39 7.71
C LYS A 285 -43.66 -12.88 6.42
N ASN A 286 -44.46 -13.70 5.77
CA ASN A 286 -45.31 -13.28 4.67
C ASN A 286 -46.62 -12.68 5.21
N LYS A 287 -46.92 -11.44 4.85
CA LYS A 287 -48.14 -10.72 5.27
C LYS A 287 -49.41 -11.21 4.59
N GLN A 288 -49.30 -11.91 3.46
CA GLN A 288 -50.43 -12.33 2.65
C GLN A 288 -51.05 -13.65 3.12
N ASN A 289 -50.23 -14.55 3.68
CA ASN A 289 -50.65 -15.88 4.11
C ASN A 289 -50.19 -16.25 5.53
N ASP A 290 -49.61 -15.28 6.27
CA ASP A 290 -49.06 -15.44 7.61
C ASP A 290 -47.99 -16.53 7.77
N LYS A 291 -47.46 -17.08 6.68
CA LYS A 291 -46.38 -18.08 6.73
C LYS A 291 -45.08 -17.46 7.24
N VAL A 292 -44.40 -18.20 8.12
CA VAL A 292 -43.15 -17.76 8.74
C VAL A 292 -41.98 -18.67 8.36
N PHE A 293 -40.80 -18.09 8.12
CA PHE A 293 -39.53 -18.79 8.00
C PHE A 293 -38.58 -18.32 9.09
N ILE A 294 -38.16 -19.23 9.98
CA ILE A 294 -37.23 -18.93 11.07
C ILE A 294 -35.81 -19.38 10.69
N ALA A 295 -34.82 -18.55 10.98
CA ALA A 295 -33.42 -18.93 10.83
C ALA A 295 -32.54 -18.25 11.89
N SER A 296 -31.45 -18.91 12.25
CA SER A 296 -30.39 -18.34 13.09
C SER A 296 -29.24 -17.83 12.25
N THR A 297 -28.53 -16.82 12.75
CA THR A 297 -27.28 -16.36 12.17
C THR A 297 -26.31 -15.91 13.24
N ASN A 298 -25.02 -16.18 13.02
CA ASN A 298 -23.94 -15.66 13.85
C ASN A 298 -23.68 -14.17 13.61
N ASN A 299 -24.33 -13.56 12.61
CA ASN A 299 -24.20 -12.16 12.28
C ASN A 299 -25.52 -11.61 11.72
N LEU A 300 -26.27 -10.86 12.52
CA LEU A 300 -27.56 -10.28 12.12
C LEU A 300 -27.46 -9.32 10.91
N ARG A 301 -26.28 -8.76 10.60
CA ARG A 301 -26.09 -7.96 9.37
C ARG A 301 -26.21 -8.79 8.09
N THR A 302 -26.07 -10.12 8.16
CA THR A 302 -26.24 -11.03 7.01
C THR A 302 -27.69 -11.16 6.54
N ILE A 303 -28.67 -10.68 7.31
CA ILE A 303 -30.09 -10.69 6.95
C ILE A 303 -30.34 -9.94 5.63
N ASN A 304 -29.63 -8.83 5.40
CA ASN A 304 -29.73 -8.07 4.14
C ASN A 304 -29.25 -8.90 2.94
N GLY A 305 -28.25 -9.76 3.12
CA GLY A 305 -27.79 -10.70 2.09
C GLY A 305 -28.83 -11.77 1.78
N ARG A 306 -29.62 -12.21 2.76
CA ARG A 306 -30.73 -13.16 2.56
C ARG A 306 -31.88 -12.53 1.78
N LYS A 307 -32.21 -11.26 2.07
CA LYS A 307 -33.15 -10.47 1.26
C LYS A 307 -32.68 -10.32 -0.19
N PHE A 308 -31.39 -10.07 -0.40
CA PHE A 308 -30.79 -10.00 -1.73
C PHE A 308 -30.86 -11.33 -2.49
N MET A 309 -30.64 -12.47 -1.81
CA MET A 309 -30.80 -13.80 -2.41
C MET A 309 -32.23 -14.04 -2.88
N LEU A 310 -33.22 -13.66 -2.07
CA LEU A 310 -34.64 -13.75 -2.43
C LEU A 310 -34.98 -12.88 -3.64
N GLN A 311 -34.42 -11.66 -3.73
CA GLN A 311 -34.61 -10.79 -4.90
C GLN A 311 -34.03 -11.36 -6.21
N HIS A 312 -32.98 -12.18 -6.13
CA HIS A 312 -32.29 -12.73 -7.30
C HIS A 312 -32.59 -14.22 -7.53
N GLY A 313 -33.60 -14.78 -6.88
CA GLY A 313 -34.01 -16.17 -7.14
C GLY A 313 -33.07 -17.25 -6.60
N SER A 314 -32.13 -16.92 -5.71
CA SER A 314 -31.06 -17.82 -5.25
C SER A 314 -31.26 -18.34 -3.82
N HIS A 315 -32.43 -18.14 -3.21
CA HIS A 315 -32.68 -18.60 -1.85
C HIS A 315 -32.83 -20.14 -1.77
N PRO A 316 -32.20 -20.83 -0.80
CA PRO A 316 -32.27 -22.29 -0.69
C PRO A 316 -33.67 -22.86 -0.46
N ASN A 317 -34.53 -22.10 0.22
CA ASN A 317 -35.93 -22.48 0.44
C ASN A 317 -36.77 -22.13 -0.79
N ARG A 318 -37.11 -23.16 -1.58
CA ARG A 318 -37.86 -23.01 -2.84
C ARG A 318 -39.30 -22.56 -2.64
N GLU A 319 -39.95 -22.90 -1.53
CA GLU A 319 -41.33 -22.49 -1.26
C GLU A 319 -41.38 -21.00 -0.91
N LEU A 320 -40.46 -20.56 -0.04
CA LEU A 320 -40.29 -19.15 0.27
C LEU A 320 -39.94 -18.33 -0.97
N GLN A 321 -39.05 -18.84 -1.83
CA GLN A 321 -38.68 -18.16 -3.09
C GLN A 321 -39.89 -18.02 -4.03
N LYS A 322 -40.72 -19.07 -4.18
CA LYS A 322 -41.93 -19.02 -5.01
C LYS A 322 -42.94 -17.99 -4.51
N ASP A 323 -43.18 -17.95 -3.20
CA ASP A 323 -44.08 -16.96 -2.61
C ASP A 323 -43.49 -15.55 -2.74
N TRP A 324 -42.16 -15.39 -2.61
CA TRP A 324 -41.47 -14.13 -2.83
C TRP A 324 -41.62 -13.61 -4.27
N ASP A 325 -41.41 -14.48 -5.26
CA ASP A 325 -41.57 -14.16 -6.68
C ASP A 325 -43.04 -13.81 -7.03
N LYS A 326 -43.99 -14.42 -6.32
CA LYS A 326 -45.43 -14.23 -6.53
C LYS A 326 -45.98 -12.95 -5.90
N TYR A 327 -45.64 -12.67 -4.63
CA TYR A 327 -46.21 -11.55 -3.87
C TYR A 327 -45.30 -10.31 -3.83
N GLY A 328 -44.04 -10.43 -4.26
CA GLY A 328 -43.06 -9.34 -4.26
C GLY A 328 -42.49 -9.04 -2.87
N SER A 329 -41.44 -8.21 -2.83
CA SER A 329 -40.70 -7.93 -1.59
C SER A 329 -41.51 -7.22 -0.51
N ASP A 330 -42.53 -6.45 -0.90
CA ASP A 330 -43.33 -5.63 0.02
C ASP A 330 -44.32 -6.47 0.84
N ALA A 331 -44.56 -7.71 0.39
CA ALA A 331 -45.41 -8.67 1.09
C ALA A 331 -44.69 -9.40 2.24
N PHE A 332 -43.39 -9.15 2.47
CA PHE A 332 -42.60 -9.85 3.49
C PHE A 332 -41.93 -8.90 4.47
N ASP A 333 -42.06 -9.21 5.76
CA ASP A 333 -41.30 -8.58 6.82
C ASP A 333 -40.19 -9.49 7.31
N ILE A 334 -39.03 -8.89 7.60
CA ILE A 334 -37.90 -9.59 8.22
C ILE A 334 -37.63 -8.96 9.57
N GLU A 335 -37.77 -9.75 10.63
CA GLU A 335 -37.73 -9.27 12.01
C GLU A 335 -36.76 -10.10 12.85
N VAL A 336 -35.96 -9.44 13.68
CA VAL A 336 -35.10 -10.11 14.67
C VAL A 336 -35.95 -10.52 15.86
N LEU A 337 -36.02 -11.82 16.15
CA LEU A 337 -36.83 -12.38 17.24
C LEU A 337 -36.11 -12.32 18.58
N GLU A 338 -34.84 -12.74 18.61
CA GLU A 338 -34.04 -12.78 19.84
C GLU A 338 -32.55 -12.70 19.51
N LYS A 339 -31.81 -11.84 20.23
CA LYS A 339 -30.34 -11.74 20.13
C LYS A 339 -29.71 -12.67 21.17
N VAL A 340 -28.57 -13.27 20.85
CA VAL A 340 -27.79 -14.06 21.79
C VAL A 340 -27.08 -13.13 22.77
N GLU A 341 -27.37 -13.24 24.05
CA GLU A 341 -26.61 -12.57 25.10
C GLU A 341 -25.21 -13.20 25.18
N LYS A 342 -24.17 -12.41 24.86
CA LYS A 342 -22.77 -12.83 25.01
C LYS A 342 -22.44 -12.87 26.50
N LYS A 343 -22.19 -14.06 27.04
CA LYS A 343 -21.62 -14.22 28.38
C LYS A 343 -20.10 -14.34 28.24
N ASP A 344 -19.34 -13.51 28.98
CA ASP A 344 -17.88 -13.57 29.06
C ASP A 344 -17.42 -14.82 29.83
N HIS A 345 -17.62 -16.00 29.24
CA HIS A 345 -17.18 -17.27 29.78
C HIS A 345 -16.30 -18.00 28.74
N PRO A 346 -15.11 -18.51 29.11
CA PRO A 346 -14.17 -19.16 28.18
C PRO A 346 -14.70 -20.42 27.46
N TYR A 347 -15.87 -20.92 27.86
CA TYR A 347 -16.53 -22.11 27.33
C TYR A 347 -17.90 -21.83 26.70
N PHE A 348 -18.25 -20.56 26.43
CA PHE A 348 -19.53 -20.24 25.80
C PHE A 348 -19.48 -20.55 24.29
N ASP A 349 -20.21 -21.60 23.87
CA ASP A 349 -20.39 -21.90 22.46
C ASP A 349 -21.62 -21.15 21.90
N VAL A 350 -21.33 -20.13 21.08
CA VAL A 350 -22.34 -19.32 20.39
C VAL A 350 -23.23 -20.18 19.49
N LYS A 351 -22.71 -21.28 18.93
CA LYS A 351 -23.44 -22.18 18.05
C LYS A 351 -24.52 -22.95 18.83
N ASP A 352 -24.17 -23.50 19.99
CA ASP A 352 -25.10 -24.20 20.89
C ASP A 352 -26.19 -23.25 21.43
N ALA A 353 -25.82 -22.00 21.76
CA ALA A 353 -26.79 -20.99 22.17
C ALA A 353 -27.77 -20.60 21.04
N LEU A 354 -27.29 -20.47 19.79
CA LEU A 354 -28.12 -20.20 18.63
C LEU A 354 -29.06 -21.36 18.30
N GLU A 355 -28.59 -22.59 18.42
CA GLU A 355 -29.40 -23.80 18.18
C GLU A 355 -30.55 -23.89 19.18
N LYS A 356 -30.28 -23.73 20.48
CA LYS A 356 -31.31 -23.69 21.53
C LYS A 356 -32.33 -22.56 21.34
N LEU A 357 -31.86 -21.38 20.93
CA LEU A 357 -32.75 -20.25 20.66
C LEU A 357 -33.60 -20.50 19.40
N GLN A 358 -33.00 -21.06 18.35
CA GLN A 358 -33.74 -21.41 17.15
C GLN A 358 -34.83 -22.46 17.47
N ASP A 359 -34.50 -23.51 18.20
CA ASP A 359 -35.45 -24.56 18.60
C ASP A 359 -36.60 -24.00 19.43
N LYS A 360 -36.30 -23.15 20.42
CA LYS A 360 -37.32 -22.42 21.20
C LYS A 360 -38.31 -21.66 20.30
N TRP A 361 -37.82 -20.99 19.26
CA TRP A 361 -38.67 -20.24 18.33
C TRP A 361 -39.39 -21.14 17.33
N MET A 362 -38.78 -22.25 16.91
CA MET A 362 -39.42 -23.28 16.09
C MET A 362 -40.58 -23.96 16.83
N GLU A 363 -40.44 -24.24 18.13
CA GLU A 363 -41.52 -24.77 18.97
C GLU A 363 -42.63 -23.75 19.19
N LYS A 364 -42.28 -22.48 19.47
CA LYS A 364 -43.25 -21.43 19.80
C LYS A 364 -44.11 -21.00 18.60
N LEU A 365 -43.49 -20.87 17.43
CA LEU A 365 -44.17 -20.39 16.21
C LEU A 365 -44.63 -21.52 15.29
N ALA A 366 -44.13 -22.74 15.50
CA ALA A 366 -44.46 -23.95 14.73
C ALA A 366 -44.58 -23.66 13.22
N PRO A 367 -43.51 -23.18 12.54
CA PRO A 367 -43.55 -22.70 11.17
C PRO A 367 -43.57 -23.85 10.15
N TYR A 368 -44.47 -24.82 10.33
CA TYR A 368 -44.62 -26.01 9.52
C TYR A 368 -45.98 -26.02 8.80
N GLY A 369 -46.06 -26.70 7.66
CA GLY A 369 -47.30 -26.88 6.90
C GLY A 369 -47.92 -25.55 6.46
N ASP A 370 -49.21 -25.34 6.75
CA ASP A 370 -49.92 -24.12 6.34
C ASP A 370 -49.43 -22.84 7.02
N ARG A 371 -48.62 -22.97 8.09
CA ARG A 371 -48.17 -21.85 8.94
C ARG A 371 -46.72 -21.45 8.74
N GLY A 372 -45.96 -22.15 7.90
CA GLY A 372 -44.59 -21.73 7.62
C GLY A 372 -43.88 -22.49 6.53
N TYR A 373 -42.63 -22.11 6.31
CA TYR A 373 -41.81 -22.57 5.18
C TYR A 373 -40.86 -23.71 5.55
N HIS A 374 -40.97 -24.26 6.76
CA HIS A 374 -40.13 -25.37 7.21
C HIS A 374 -40.80 -26.72 6.98
N VAL A 375 -39.99 -27.69 6.56
CA VAL A 375 -40.42 -29.09 6.46
C VAL A 375 -40.28 -29.72 7.84
N GLN A 376 -41.35 -30.32 8.35
CA GLN A 376 -41.29 -31.09 9.60
C GLN A 376 -40.40 -32.31 9.34
N LYS A 377 -39.28 -32.43 10.06
CA LYS A 377 -38.50 -33.66 10.06
C LYS A 377 -39.20 -34.63 11.00
N ASP A 378 -39.76 -35.72 10.45
CA ASP A 378 -40.19 -36.83 11.28
C ASP A 378 -38.99 -37.38 12.06
N PRO A 379 -39.10 -37.58 13.38
CA PRO A 379 -38.04 -38.20 14.17
C PRO A 379 -38.01 -39.70 13.83
N SER A 380 -37.02 -40.10 13.02
CA SER A 380 -36.65 -41.51 12.83
C SER A 380 -35.72 -42.00 13.93
#